data_AF-A0AAD1U7Q9-F1
#
_entry.id   AF-A0AAD1U7Q9-F1
#
_cell.length_a   1.000
_cell.length_b   1.000
_cell.length_c   1.000
_cell.angle_alpha   90.00
_cell.angle_beta   90.00
_cell.angle_gamma   90.00
#
_symmetry.space_group_name_H-M   'P 1'
#
loop_
_entity.id
_entity.type
_entity.pdbx_description
1 polymer ?
#
loop_
_entity_poly.entity_id
_entity_poly.type
_entity_poly.pdbx_seq_one_letter_code
_entity_poly.pdbx_strand_id
1 'polypeptide(L)'
;MKRIGGIETMPMLRSKTSTRVTFNRNFSMRKEKMEKFQSGDEKLSNVIEEEPAGSDHFMVDIHLNKYINMKNLAKKLKSFDKLKEKVTMSRKAELFQLCDLANCANVSENLKKLMGFFMVQKYLVRFCPELYSDSDNKFLVTQSNSLLEVSVAEVAKEEDYKKFKMINQELITYIAGMESLGLMKNESLMNVLFQYNEVYLDQLGDFVCAKINTICEEESYSEIQLNNHQDFVKYIEHYGIQIDEEDQSFPRFLPYSMMVKSINDIIQDAIQEIIIYNEDDNVLFYLNIDKLLCSIISTLKDHFCTESQMGIPQIATLCNNIEYLKKSIPFYQSCGYKCLKNDSIFSYNFSALALFNQFKSQCEEKLYNQFRIKINDFLTFVKEQEWSVKAVNEEPSEYITFIVEWLRVNLTTLAVHNSSIVYHACVTSFEYLASRILDIIANEKYITKINMNDIYNLKLDFDYLEHYVIEELKDQYPRAFSALGELRQFLDLVQGDIMSYFDENMYREHYRMVKEAKLKKVLSKMKDKSIDKIVKKFLKALKNKSS
;
A
#
# COMPACT_ATOMS: atom_id res chain seq x y z
N MET A 1 9.16 14.48 101.37
CA MET A 1 7.77 14.98 101.53
C MET A 1 7.34 15.56 100.19
N LYS A 2 6.50 14.85 99.43
CA LYS A 2 5.04 15.02 99.31
C LYS A 2 4.61 16.37 98.68
N ARG A 3 3.91 16.22 97.53
CA ARG A 3 2.96 17.05 96.74
C ARG A 3 2.38 18.28 97.47
N ILE A 4 1.96 19.37 96.79
CA ILE A 4 0.81 19.52 95.86
C ILE A 4 1.01 20.87 95.12
N GLY A 5 0.97 20.97 93.78
CA GLY A 5 -0.21 21.21 92.91
C GLY A 5 -0.26 22.70 92.54
N GLY A 6 -0.49 23.20 91.32
CA GLY A 6 -0.98 22.71 90.03
C GLY A 6 -1.50 23.96 89.31
N ILE A 7 -1.30 24.11 88.00
CA ILE A 7 -2.21 24.78 87.03
C ILE A 7 -1.65 24.51 85.63
N GLU A 8 -2.59 24.15 84.77
CA GLU A 8 -2.50 23.62 83.43
C GLU A 8 -1.94 24.63 82.40
N THR A 9 -1.12 24.15 81.47
CA THR A 9 -0.80 24.85 80.23
C THR A 9 -1.78 24.42 79.12
N MET A 10 -2.46 25.39 78.52
CA MET A 10 -3.37 25.21 77.40
C MET A 10 -2.66 24.67 76.14
N PRO A 11 -3.32 23.80 75.35
CA PRO A 11 -2.77 23.29 74.10
C PRO A 11 -2.88 24.30 72.94
N MET A 12 -1.81 24.42 72.17
CA MET A 12 -1.78 25.14 70.89
C MET A 12 -2.74 24.50 69.87
N LEU A 13 -3.67 25.31 69.36
CA LEU A 13 -4.56 24.99 68.25
C LEU A 13 -3.75 24.77 66.95
N ARG A 14 -3.59 23.50 66.55
CA ARG A 14 -3.23 23.11 65.17
C ARG A 14 -4.48 23.22 64.30
N SER A 15 -4.54 24.14 63.34
CA SER A 15 -5.60 24.16 62.34
C SER A 15 -5.30 23.18 61.20
N LYS A 16 -5.97 22.02 61.23
CA LYS A 16 -6.11 21.11 60.08
C LYS A 16 -7.30 21.59 59.23
N THR A 17 -7.07 22.22 58.08
CA THR A 17 -8.15 22.47 57.09
C THR A 17 -7.59 22.62 55.66
N SER A 18 -7.21 21.50 55.04
CA SER A 18 -7.26 21.31 53.57
C SER A 18 -8.60 20.63 53.26
N THR A 19 -9.36 21.18 52.31
CA THR A 19 -10.56 20.52 51.79
C THR A 19 -10.11 19.66 50.60
N ARG A 20 -10.05 18.34 50.81
CA ARG A 20 -9.75 17.37 49.76
C ARG A 20 -11.00 17.12 48.92
N VAL A 21 -10.86 17.19 47.60
CA VAL A 21 -11.91 16.79 46.66
C VAL A 21 -11.37 15.65 45.81
N THR A 22 -11.99 14.48 45.94
CA THR A 22 -11.70 13.26 45.16
C THR A 22 -12.69 13.16 44.01
N PHE A 23 -12.19 12.92 42.80
CA PHE A 23 -13.01 12.70 41.61
C PHE A 23 -12.79 11.28 41.09
N ASN A 24 -13.89 10.58 40.76
CA ASN A 24 -13.85 9.22 40.26
C ASN A 24 -13.69 9.20 38.73
N ARG A 25 -12.81 8.33 38.21
CA ARG A 25 -12.61 8.10 36.77
C ARG A 25 -13.59 7.03 36.30
N ASN A 26 -14.69 7.41 35.65
CA ASN A 26 -15.38 6.49 34.75
C ASN A 26 -15.23 7.00 33.31
N PHE A 27 -14.10 6.63 32.70
CA PHE A 27 -13.75 6.91 31.30
C PHE A 27 -13.36 5.60 30.57
N SER A 28 -14.06 4.49 30.85
CA SER A 28 -13.79 3.15 30.29
C SER A 28 -14.33 2.93 28.87
N MET A 29 -15.38 3.65 28.46
CA MET A 29 -16.21 3.22 27.32
C MET A 29 -15.53 3.22 25.94
N ARG A 30 -14.42 3.95 25.73
CA ARG A 30 -13.71 3.97 24.42
C ARG A 30 -12.68 2.84 24.28
N LYS A 31 -11.99 2.46 25.35
CA LYS A 31 -11.02 1.36 25.36
C LYS A 31 -11.70 -0.01 25.40
N GLU A 32 -12.80 -0.11 26.14
CA GLU A 32 -13.60 -1.33 26.27
C GLU A 32 -14.32 -1.71 24.96
N LYS A 33 -14.67 -0.73 24.11
CA LYS A 33 -15.16 -0.99 22.75
C LYS A 33 -14.07 -1.48 21.79
N MET A 34 -12.81 -1.08 22.01
CA MET A 34 -11.67 -1.56 21.21
C MET A 34 -11.22 -2.96 21.63
N GLU A 35 -11.20 -3.29 22.92
CA GLU A 35 -10.83 -4.64 23.39
C GLU A 35 -11.91 -5.68 23.05
N LYS A 36 -13.20 -5.30 23.06
CA LYS A 36 -14.33 -6.15 22.61
C LYS A 36 -14.37 -6.37 21.10
N PHE A 37 -13.66 -5.56 20.31
CA PHE A 37 -13.52 -5.74 18.86
C PHE A 37 -12.49 -6.84 18.51
N GLN A 38 -11.53 -7.10 19.41
CA GLN A 38 -10.52 -8.16 19.21
C GLN A 38 -11.04 -9.57 19.56
N SER A 39 -12.15 -9.70 20.29
CA SER A 39 -12.59 -11.00 20.84
C SER A 39 -13.81 -11.65 20.17
N GLY A 40 -14.47 -11.02 19.19
CA GLY A 40 -15.47 -11.68 18.34
C GLY A 40 -16.69 -12.31 19.03
N ASP A 41 -17.09 -11.86 20.23
CA ASP A 41 -18.17 -12.49 21.00
C ASP A 41 -19.53 -11.76 20.88
N GLU A 42 -20.48 -12.39 20.17
CA GLU A 42 -21.91 -12.07 20.21
C GLU A 42 -22.56 -12.74 21.43
N LYS A 43 -22.57 -12.08 22.60
CA LYS A 43 -23.56 -12.34 23.67
C LYS A 43 -23.54 -11.24 24.74
N LEU A 44 -24.45 -10.28 24.57
CA LEU A 44 -24.84 -9.33 25.61
C LEU A 44 -25.89 -9.99 26.52
N SER A 45 -25.52 -10.30 27.77
CA SER A 45 -26.35 -10.05 28.96
C SER A 45 -25.66 -10.61 30.21
N ASN A 46 -25.59 -9.76 31.24
CA ASN A 46 -25.16 -10.04 32.61
C ASN A 46 -23.64 -9.96 32.89
N VAL A 47 -23.16 -8.76 33.21
CA VAL A 47 -22.06 -8.60 34.17
C VAL A 47 -22.45 -7.50 35.15
N ILE A 48 -22.51 -7.91 36.41
CA ILE A 48 -22.76 -7.12 37.61
C ILE A 48 -21.59 -6.16 37.83
N GLU A 49 -21.90 -4.95 38.29
CA GLU A 49 -20.95 -3.93 38.73
C GLU A 49 -20.02 -4.49 39.83
N GLU A 50 -18.82 -4.92 39.46
CA GLU A 50 -17.69 -5.02 40.39
C GLU A 50 -16.70 -3.88 40.09
N GLU A 51 -16.44 -3.05 41.11
CA GLU A 51 -15.47 -1.96 41.04
C GLU A 51 -14.06 -2.50 40.75
N PRO A 52 -13.34 -2.01 39.73
CA PRO A 52 -11.94 -2.41 39.53
C PRO A 52 -11.07 -1.73 40.59
N ALA A 53 -10.42 -2.56 41.41
CA ALA A 53 -9.37 -2.15 42.33
C ALA A 53 -8.19 -1.54 41.55
N GLY A 54 -8.09 -0.20 41.53
CA GLY A 54 -6.96 0.51 40.92
C GLY A 54 -7.28 1.90 40.35
N SER A 55 -8.15 2.69 40.97
CA SER A 55 -8.39 4.06 40.53
C SER A 55 -7.24 4.98 40.96
N ASP A 56 -6.41 5.42 40.00
CA ASP A 56 -5.48 6.53 40.21
C ASP A 56 -6.29 7.83 40.40
N HIS A 57 -6.30 8.31 41.64
CA HIS A 57 -6.96 9.55 42.04
C HIS A 57 -6.02 10.74 41.77
N PHE A 58 -6.45 11.70 40.95
CA PHE A 58 -5.75 12.99 40.85
C PHE A 58 -6.18 13.89 42.02
N MET A 59 -5.24 14.23 42.89
CA MET A 59 -5.47 15.07 44.07
C MET A 59 -5.08 16.51 43.79
N VAL A 60 -6.03 17.44 43.85
CA VAL A 60 -5.74 18.88 43.77
C VAL A 60 -6.00 19.53 45.13
N ASP A 61 -4.94 19.93 45.82
CA ASP A 61 -5.03 20.70 47.06
C ASP A 61 -5.39 22.16 46.75
N ILE A 62 -6.69 22.48 46.83
CA ILE A 62 -7.14 23.87 46.70
C ILE A 62 -7.11 24.53 48.09
N HIS A 63 -6.14 25.41 48.34
CA HIS A 63 -6.05 26.20 49.57
C HIS A 63 -7.11 27.33 49.61
N LEU A 64 -8.39 26.97 49.68
CA LEU A 64 -9.53 27.90 49.74
C LEU A 64 -9.34 28.97 50.83
N ASN A 65 -8.83 28.57 51.99
CA ASN A 65 -8.59 29.47 53.12
C ASN A 65 -7.56 30.57 52.81
N LYS A 66 -6.56 30.29 51.97
CA LYS A 66 -5.57 31.30 51.54
C LYS A 66 -6.22 32.37 50.67
N TYR A 67 -7.09 31.97 49.74
CA TYR A 67 -7.84 32.89 48.88
C TYR A 67 -8.88 33.70 49.66
N ILE A 68 -9.58 33.06 50.60
CA ILE A 68 -10.56 33.72 51.49
C ILE A 68 -9.85 34.72 52.42
N ASN A 69 -8.67 34.39 52.95
CA ASN A 69 -7.88 35.29 53.78
C ASN A 69 -7.30 36.46 52.98
N MET A 70 -6.77 36.22 51.77
CA MET A 70 -6.32 37.27 50.86
C MET A 70 -7.46 38.22 50.46
N LYS A 71 -8.65 37.67 50.21
CA LYS A 71 -9.88 38.43 49.95
C LYS A 71 -10.24 39.36 51.11
N ASN A 72 -10.29 38.83 52.33
CA ASN A 72 -10.66 39.59 53.52
C ASN A 72 -9.64 40.70 53.83
N LEU A 73 -8.36 40.46 53.55
CA LEU A 73 -7.29 41.46 53.65
C LEU A 73 -7.40 42.55 52.57
N ALA A 74 -7.61 42.19 51.31
CA ALA A 74 -7.69 43.15 50.21
C ALA A 74 -8.94 44.03 50.26
N LYS A 75 -10.09 43.49 50.72
CA LYS A 75 -11.29 44.29 51.00
C LYS A 75 -11.04 45.33 52.10
N LYS A 76 -10.27 44.98 53.13
CA LYS A 76 -9.89 45.92 54.21
C LYS A 76 -8.91 47.00 53.75
N LEU A 77 -8.11 46.74 52.72
CA LEU A 77 -7.03 47.63 52.26
C LEU A 77 -7.40 48.51 51.05
N LYS A 78 -8.66 48.52 50.60
CA LYS A 78 -9.12 49.24 49.37
C LYS A 78 -8.25 48.96 48.13
N SER A 79 -7.61 47.80 48.07
CA SER A 79 -6.68 47.39 47.00
C SER A 79 -7.18 46.17 46.22
N PHE A 80 -8.49 45.90 46.33
CA PHE A 80 -9.14 44.72 45.77
C PHE A 80 -8.97 44.61 44.24
N ASP A 81 -9.03 45.73 43.51
CA ASP A 81 -8.86 45.74 42.05
C ASP A 81 -7.43 45.35 41.64
N LYS A 82 -6.41 45.82 42.38
CA LYS A 82 -5.00 45.43 42.16
C LYS A 82 -4.75 43.96 42.47
N LEU A 83 -5.44 43.40 43.46
CA LEU A 83 -5.37 41.96 43.75
C LEU A 83 -6.01 41.16 42.62
N LYS A 84 -7.19 41.58 42.13
CA LYS A 84 -7.88 40.95 41.01
C LYS A 84 -6.99 40.92 39.77
N GLU A 85 -6.37 42.04 39.42
CA GLU A 85 -5.44 42.15 38.28
C GLU A 85 -4.23 41.20 38.41
N LYS A 86 -3.56 41.18 39.57
CA LYS A 86 -2.41 40.29 39.80
C LYS A 86 -2.77 38.80 39.74
N VAL A 87 -3.93 38.44 40.29
CA VAL A 87 -4.42 37.05 40.26
C VAL A 87 -4.73 36.64 38.82
N THR A 88 -5.38 37.50 38.05
CA THR A 88 -5.66 37.26 36.62
C THR A 88 -4.37 37.13 35.81
N MET A 89 -3.37 38.00 36.04
CA MET A 89 -2.08 37.92 35.36
C MET A 89 -1.30 36.65 35.71
N SER A 90 -1.29 36.24 36.98
CA SER A 90 -0.65 35.00 37.41
C SER A 90 -1.31 33.77 36.78
N ARG A 91 -2.64 33.76 36.69
CA ARG A 91 -3.40 32.67 36.05
C ARG A 91 -3.20 32.62 34.54
N LYS A 92 -3.10 33.77 33.87
CA LYS A 92 -2.73 33.84 32.45
C LYS A 92 -1.33 33.29 32.20
N ALA A 93 -0.34 33.64 33.03
CA ALA A 93 1.03 33.12 32.89
C ALA A 93 1.09 31.59 33.06
N GLU A 94 0.35 31.05 34.02
CA GLU A 94 0.20 29.59 34.21
C GLU A 94 -0.47 28.94 32.98
N LEU A 95 -1.46 29.59 32.38
CA LEU A 95 -2.12 29.11 31.16
C LEU A 95 -1.15 29.04 29.96
N PHE A 96 -0.34 30.08 29.74
CA PHE A 96 0.64 30.10 28.64
C PHE A 96 1.63 28.93 28.72
N GLN A 97 2.11 28.59 29.91
CA GLN A 97 3.04 27.47 30.10
C GLN A 97 2.39 26.10 29.82
N LEU A 98 1.09 25.97 30.11
CA LEU A 98 0.37 24.71 29.92
C LEU A 98 -0.10 24.49 28.48
N CYS A 99 -0.17 25.54 27.67
CA CYS A 99 -0.66 25.46 26.28
C CYS A 99 0.45 25.30 25.23
N ASP A 100 1.73 25.48 25.57
CA ASP A 100 2.85 25.27 24.64
C ASP A 100 3.06 23.78 24.36
N LEU A 101 2.35 23.21 23.38
CA LEU A 101 2.46 21.79 23.06
C LEU A 101 3.69 21.45 22.21
N ALA A 102 4.25 22.42 21.49
CA ALA A 102 5.36 22.22 20.56
C ALA A 102 6.67 21.89 21.29
N ASN A 103 6.95 22.56 22.41
CA ASN A 103 8.18 22.37 23.18
C ASN A 103 8.06 21.37 24.34
N CYS A 104 6.91 20.73 24.50
CA CYS A 104 6.63 19.91 25.67
C CYS A 104 7.03 18.45 25.51
N ALA A 105 7.90 17.99 26.41
CA ALA A 105 8.35 16.60 26.49
C ALA A 105 7.22 15.60 26.80
N ASN A 106 6.14 16.05 27.46
CA ASN A 106 4.99 15.21 27.81
C ASN A 106 3.66 15.95 27.59
N VAL A 107 3.15 15.88 26.36
CA VAL A 107 1.90 16.52 25.93
C VAL A 107 0.70 16.04 26.75
N SER A 108 0.61 14.73 27.02
CA SER A 108 -0.49 14.14 27.80
C SER A 108 -0.57 14.70 29.22
N GLU A 109 0.57 14.83 29.90
CA GLU A 109 0.60 15.39 31.25
C GLU A 109 0.22 16.87 31.28
N ASN A 110 0.63 17.65 30.28
CA ASN A 110 0.29 19.07 30.21
C ASN A 110 -1.19 19.31 29.89
N LEU A 111 -1.78 18.55 28.97
CA LEU A 111 -3.23 18.61 28.72
C LEU A 111 -4.04 18.16 29.94
N LYS A 112 -3.56 17.18 30.71
CA LYS A 112 -4.16 16.80 32.01
C LYS A 112 -4.06 17.92 33.05
N LYS A 113 -2.91 18.58 33.16
CA LYS A 113 -2.72 19.76 34.04
C LYS A 113 -3.61 20.92 33.61
N LEU A 114 -3.77 21.16 32.31
CA LEU A 114 -4.65 22.17 31.75
C LEU A 114 -6.13 21.87 32.08
N MET A 115 -6.57 20.63 31.93
CA MET A 115 -7.91 20.21 32.35
C MET A 115 -8.10 20.40 33.86
N GLY A 116 -7.11 20.03 34.67
CA GLY A 116 -7.11 20.26 36.12
C GLY A 116 -7.18 21.75 36.50
N PHE A 117 -6.47 22.62 35.77
CA PHE A 117 -6.52 24.07 35.94
C PHE A 117 -7.96 24.59 35.75
N PHE A 118 -8.65 24.14 34.70
CA PHE A 118 -10.03 24.55 34.44
C PHE A 118 -11.05 23.97 35.43
N MET A 119 -10.84 22.76 35.93
CA MET A 119 -11.65 22.22 37.04
C MET A 119 -11.53 23.09 38.30
N VAL A 120 -10.30 23.48 38.68
CA VAL A 120 -10.05 24.38 39.81
C VAL A 120 -10.72 25.73 39.58
N GLN A 121 -10.66 26.27 38.37
CA GLN A 121 -11.30 27.54 38.07
C GLN A 121 -12.83 27.49 38.16
N LYS A 122 -13.45 26.42 37.66
CA LYS A 122 -14.89 26.19 37.83
C LYS A 122 -15.28 26.15 39.31
N TYR A 123 -14.44 25.54 40.16
CA TYR A 123 -14.62 25.52 41.61
C TYR A 123 -14.45 26.92 42.21
N LEU A 124 -13.41 27.68 41.81
CA LEU A 124 -13.16 29.03 42.33
C LEU A 124 -14.25 30.04 41.95
N VAL A 125 -14.84 29.95 40.77
CA VAL A 125 -16.01 30.77 40.38
C VAL A 125 -17.19 30.50 41.31
N ARG A 126 -17.45 29.23 41.67
CA ARG A 126 -18.54 28.83 42.57
C ARG A 126 -18.36 29.35 44.00
N PHE A 127 -17.13 29.31 44.55
CA PHE A 127 -16.87 29.66 45.95
C PHE A 127 -16.39 31.10 46.16
N CYS A 128 -15.88 31.76 45.12
CA CYS A 128 -15.33 33.11 45.16
C CYS A 128 -15.78 33.99 43.97
N PRO A 129 -17.11 34.18 43.75
CA PRO A 129 -17.64 34.88 42.57
C PRO A 129 -17.24 36.36 42.47
N GLU A 130 -16.83 36.98 43.59
CA GLU A 130 -16.37 38.37 43.62
C GLU A 130 -14.94 38.55 43.07
N LEU A 131 -14.13 37.48 43.07
CA LEU A 131 -12.75 37.47 42.57
C LEU A 131 -12.66 36.86 41.17
N TYR A 132 -13.47 35.84 40.90
CA TYR A 132 -13.50 35.12 39.63
C TYR A 132 -14.90 35.18 39.05
N SER A 133 -15.04 35.76 37.86
CA SER A 133 -16.32 35.79 37.15
C SER A 133 -16.41 34.66 36.13
N ASP A 134 -17.64 34.25 35.82
CA ASP A 134 -17.91 33.26 34.78
C ASP A 134 -17.48 33.78 33.38
N SER A 135 -17.50 35.10 33.17
CA SER A 135 -16.93 35.76 31.99
C SER A 135 -15.40 35.64 31.92
N ASP A 136 -14.70 35.74 33.04
CA ASP A 136 -13.23 35.57 33.07
C ASP A 136 -12.85 34.12 32.74
N ASN A 137 -13.63 33.16 33.21
CA ASN A 137 -13.39 31.74 32.91
C ASN A 137 -13.62 31.43 31.43
N LYS A 138 -14.70 31.97 30.83
CA LYS A 138 -14.92 31.88 29.37
C LYS A 138 -13.80 32.53 28.57
N PHE A 139 -13.32 33.70 28.99
CA PHE A 139 -12.19 34.36 28.35
C PHE A 139 -10.90 33.51 28.41
N LEU A 140 -10.61 32.88 29.55
CA LEU A 140 -9.45 31.99 29.70
C LEU A 140 -9.57 30.73 28.81
N VAL A 141 -10.78 30.18 28.65
CA VAL A 141 -11.02 29.06 27.71
C VAL A 141 -10.81 29.49 26.25
N THR A 142 -11.33 30.67 25.86
CA THR A 142 -11.07 31.20 24.50
C THR A 142 -9.58 31.43 24.28
N GLN A 143 -8.89 31.99 25.27
CA GLN A 143 -7.45 32.24 25.20
C GLN A 143 -6.65 30.93 25.12
N SER A 144 -7.02 29.90 25.89
CA SER A 144 -6.35 28.60 25.80
C SER A 144 -6.54 27.97 24.43
N ASN A 145 -7.74 28.06 23.86
CA ASN A 145 -8.01 27.51 22.53
C ASN A 145 -7.13 28.18 21.46
N SER A 146 -6.99 29.51 21.50
CA SER A 146 -6.10 30.23 20.58
C SER A 146 -4.62 29.87 20.74
N LEU A 147 -4.17 29.57 21.97
CA LEU A 147 -2.79 29.15 22.22
C LEU A 147 -2.53 27.71 21.76
N LEU A 148 -3.48 26.81 22.03
CA LEU A 148 -3.43 25.44 21.55
C LEU A 148 -3.46 25.39 20.01
N GLU A 149 -4.24 26.26 19.37
CA GLU A 149 -4.27 26.40 17.91
C GLU A 149 -2.89 26.79 17.35
N VAL A 150 -2.22 27.78 17.95
CA VAL A 150 -0.85 28.16 17.56
C VAL A 150 0.13 26.99 17.73
N SER A 151 0.07 26.27 18.86
CA SER A 151 0.95 25.12 19.07
C SER A 151 0.68 23.95 18.14
N VAL A 152 -0.59 23.68 17.78
CA VAL A 152 -0.93 22.68 16.75
C VAL A 152 -0.38 23.10 15.39
N ALA A 153 -0.50 24.38 15.03
CA ALA A 153 0.03 24.92 13.79
C ALA A 153 1.56 24.83 13.71
N GLU A 154 2.26 24.98 14.83
CA GLU A 154 3.71 24.81 14.91
C GLU A 154 4.11 23.34 14.71
N VAL A 155 3.43 22.42 15.40
CA VAL A 155 3.68 20.97 15.28
C VAL A 155 3.37 20.46 13.88
N ALA A 156 2.30 20.94 13.25
CA ALA A 156 1.95 20.59 11.88
C ALA A 156 3.07 20.96 10.87
N LYS A 157 3.93 21.93 11.19
CA LYS A 157 5.08 22.33 10.36
C LYS A 157 6.35 21.50 10.60
N GLU A 158 6.44 20.78 11.72
CA GLU A 158 7.67 20.06 12.11
C GLU A 158 7.86 18.74 11.34
N GLU A 159 6.93 18.35 10.47
CA GLU A 159 6.94 17.10 9.67
C GLU A 159 7.13 15.80 10.49
N ASP A 160 7.02 15.84 11.82
CA ASP A 160 7.05 14.67 12.69
C ASP A 160 5.63 14.11 12.89
N TYR A 161 5.23 13.20 12.00
CA TYR A 161 3.96 12.51 12.05
C TYR A 161 3.70 11.82 13.42
N LYS A 162 4.71 11.23 14.07
CA LYS A 162 4.50 10.51 15.35
C LYS A 162 4.14 11.49 16.45
N LYS A 163 4.85 12.62 16.51
CA LYS A 163 4.56 13.71 17.45
C LYS A 163 3.18 14.31 17.17
N PHE A 164 2.85 14.55 15.90
CA PHE A 164 1.57 15.12 15.51
C PHE A 164 0.39 14.18 15.83
N LYS A 165 0.52 12.88 15.54
CA LYS A 165 -0.45 11.85 15.91
C LYS A 165 -0.74 11.83 17.42
N MET A 166 0.32 11.80 18.24
CA MET A 166 0.17 11.80 19.70
C MET A 166 -0.57 13.04 20.19
N ILE A 167 -0.22 14.21 19.65
CA ILE A 167 -0.87 15.48 20.01
C ILE A 167 -2.34 15.47 19.63
N ASN A 168 -2.69 15.01 18.43
CA ASN A 168 -4.08 14.96 18.00
C ASN A 168 -4.92 13.98 18.84
N GLN A 169 -4.41 12.80 19.19
CA GLN A 169 -5.13 11.83 20.04
C GLN A 169 -5.37 12.37 21.46
N GLU A 170 -4.36 13.02 22.05
CA GLU A 170 -4.49 13.61 23.38
C GLU A 170 -5.39 14.86 23.36
N LEU A 171 -5.38 15.65 22.28
CA LEU A 171 -6.29 16.78 22.10
C LEU A 171 -7.75 16.33 21.95
N ILE A 172 -8.04 15.28 21.18
CA ILE A 172 -9.39 14.69 21.10
C ILE A 172 -9.87 14.26 22.49
N THR A 173 -8.98 13.66 23.27
CA THR A 173 -9.29 13.25 24.66
C THR A 173 -9.52 14.45 25.56
N TYR A 174 -8.72 15.50 25.43
CA TYR A 174 -8.87 16.77 26.16
C TYR A 174 -10.18 17.48 25.83
N ILE A 175 -10.55 17.59 24.55
CA ILE A 175 -11.81 18.18 24.09
C ILE A 175 -12.99 17.45 24.73
N ALA A 176 -13.04 16.11 24.59
CA ALA A 176 -14.08 15.29 25.20
C ALA A 176 -14.15 15.48 26.74
N GLY A 177 -12.99 15.60 27.40
CA GLY A 177 -12.91 15.91 28.83
C GLY A 177 -13.49 17.30 29.18
N MET A 178 -13.13 18.34 28.45
CA MET A 178 -13.62 19.70 28.66
C MET A 178 -15.12 19.86 28.36
N GLU A 179 -15.64 19.10 27.40
CA GLU A 179 -17.09 19.01 27.12
C GLU A 179 -17.85 18.35 28.26
N SER A 180 -17.35 17.24 28.81
CA SER A 180 -17.97 16.59 29.97
C SER A 180 -18.04 17.51 31.19
N LEU A 181 -17.11 18.47 31.30
CA LEU A 181 -17.09 19.50 32.32
C LEU A 181 -18.03 20.68 32.01
N GLY A 182 -18.66 20.73 30.83
CA GLY A 182 -19.54 21.82 30.41
C GLY A 182 -18.82 23.17 30.26
N LEU A 183 -17.50 23.14 30.05
CA LEU A 183 -16.65 24.34 29.95
C LEU A 183 -16.40 24.77 28.50
N MET A 184 -16.64 23.87 27.54
CA MET A 184 -16.43 24.12 26.12
C MET A 184 -17.64 23.63 25.31
N LYS A 185 -17.91 24.28 24.18
CA LYS A 185 -18.74 23.73 23.09
C LYS A 185 -17.78 23.26 21.99
N ASN A 186 -18.03 22.07 21.44
CA ASN A 186 -17.19 21.32 20.49
C ASN A 186 -16.50 22.14 19.38
N GLU A 187 -17.12 23.23 18.91
CA GLU A 187 -16.82 23.81 17.60
C GLU A 187 -15.40 24.38 17.44
N SER A 188 -14.83 25.12 18.40
CA SER A 188 -13.61 25.90 18.09
C SER A 188 -12.34 25.06 17.91
N LEU A 189 -12.08 24.11 18.82
CA LEU A 189 -10.83 23.33 18.78
C LEU A 189 -10.92 22.15 17.80
N MET A 190 -12.12 21.57 17.65
CA MET A 190 -12.37 20.56 16.61
C MET A 190 -12.21 21.15 15.21
N ASN A 191 -12.68 22.38 14.97
CA ASN A 191 -12.47 23.06 13.68
C ASN A 191 -10.99 23.25 13.36
N VAL A 192 -10.14 23.52 14.36
CA VAL A 192 -8.69 23.59 14.18
C VAL A 192 -8.11 22.22 13.80
N LEU A 193 -8.53 21.14 14.46
CA LEU A 193 -8.11 19.78 14.09
C LEU A 193 -8.56 19.41 12.66
N PHE A 194 -9.77 19.82 12.26
CA PHE A 194 -10.24 19.62 10.89
C PHE A 194 -9.44 20.45 9.87
N GLN A 195 -9.06 21.69 10.19
CA GLN A 195 -8.23 22.52 9.32
C GLN A 195 -6.85 21.90 9.04
N TYR A 196 -6.28 21.21 10.03
CA TYR A 196 -5.00 20.52 9.87
C TYR A 196 -5.12 19.04 9.51
N ASN A 197 -6.33 18.54 9.27
CA ASN A 197 -6.56 17.14 8.90
C ASN A 197 -5.89 16.80 7.57
N GLU A 198 -5.94 17.69 6.58
CA GLU A 198 -5.24 17.48 5.30
C GLU A 198 -3.73 17.34 5.49
N VAL A 199 -3.12 18.20 6.31
CA VAL A 199 -1.68 18.13 6.63
C VAL A 199 -1.34 16.84 7.37
N TYR A 200 -2.20 16.42 8.30
CA TYR A 200 -2.04 15.16 9.02
C TYR A 200 -2.13 13.95 8.09
N LEU A 201 -3.08 13.94 7.16
CA LEU A 201 -3.26 12.88 6.17
C LEU A 201 -2.09 12.82 5.18
N ASP A 202 -1.55 13.96 4.78
CA ASP A 202 -0.35 14.02 3.94
C ASP A 202 0.87 13.43 4.67
N GLN A 203 1.10 13.83 5.92
CA GLN A 203 2.17 13.26 6.76
C GLN A 203 1.98 11.76 7.04
N LEU A 204 0.74 11.29 7.22
CA LEU A 204 0.42 9.87 7.33
C LEU A 204 0.79 9.14 6.03
N GLY A 205 0.46 9.72 4.87
CA GLY A 205 0.84 9.21 3.56
C GLY A 205 2.36 9.05 3.44
N ASP A 206 3.12 10.10 3.76
CA ASP A 206 4.58 10.08 3.71
C ASP A 206 5.18 9.03 4.66
N PHE A 207 4.64 8.92 5.88
CA PHE A 207 5.05 7.92 6.85
C PHE A 207 4.78 6.48 6.37
N VAL A 208 3.62 6.25 5.75
CA VAL A 208 3.27 4.95 5.15
C VAL A 208 4.20 4.63 3.98
N CYS A 209 4.43 5.59 3.07
CA CYS A 209 5.34 5.42 1.94
C CYS A 209 6.78 5.12 2.40
N ALA A 210 7.26 5.79 3.46
CA ALA A 210 8.57 5.51 4.05
C ALA A 210 8.68 4.07 4.57
N LYS A 211 7.66 3.57 5.28
CA LYS A 211 7.62 2.17 5.74
C LYS A 211 7.58 1.17 4.58
N ILE A 212 6.85 1.48 3.52
CA ILE A 212 6.76 0.63 2.34
C ILE A 212 8.12 0.53 1.65
N ASN A 213 8.86 1.63 1.53
CA ASN A 213 10.22 1.60 1.01
C ASN A 213 11.11 0.66 1.84
N THR A 214 11.04 0.71 3.17
CA THR A 214 11.80 -0.22 4.03
C THR A 214 11.38 -1.68 3.79
N ILE A 215 10.09 -1.97 3.62
CA ILE A 215 9.62 -3.32 3.30
C ILE A 215 10.18 -3.78 1.96
N CYS A 216 10.14 -2.93 0.94
CA CYS A 216 10.66 -3.26 -0.39
C CYS A 216 12.17 -3.52 -0.36
N GLU A 217 12.94 -2.75 0.42
CA GLU A 217 14.39 -2.94 0.58
C GLU A 217 14.75 -4.25 1.31
N GLU A 218 13.92 -4.71 2.24
CA GLU A 218 14.11 -5.95 3.01
C GLU A 218 13.52 -7.19 2.31
N GLU A 219 12.82 -7.01 1.19
CA GLU A 219 12.03 -8.05 0.56
C GLU A 219 12.89 -9.10 -0.16
N SER A 220 12.64 -10.38 0.16
CA SER A 220 13.32 -11.51 -0.47
C SER A 220 12.54 -12.12 -1.64
N TYR A 221 11.28 -11.71 -1.86
CA TYR A 221 10.37 -12.25 -2.87
C TYR A 221 10.20 -13.78 -2.79
N SER A 222 10.30 -14.33 -1.58
CA SER A 222 10.12 -15.76 -1.33
C SER A 222 8.65 -16.10 -1.04
N GLU A 223 8.24 -17.30 -1.44
CA GLU A 223 6.91 -17.82 -1.12
C GLU A 223 6.75 -18.04 0.39
N ILE A 224 5.56 -17.76 0.89
CA ILE A 224 5.23 -18.01 2.29
C ILE A 224 4.75 -19.45 2.44
N GLN A 225 5.45 -20.24 3.25
CA GLN A 225 4.99 -21.57 3.66
C GLN A 225 4.12 -21.46 4.91
N LEU A 226 2.85 -21.84 4.79
CA LEU A 226 1.92 -21.97 5.90
C LEU A 226 1.93 -23.40 6.43
N ASN A 227 2.14 -23.55 7.74
CA ASN A 227 2.12 -24.85 8.39
C ASN A 227 0.80 -25.14 9.11
N ASN A 228 0.00 -24.11 9.40
CA ASN A 228 -1.23 -24.21 10.20
C ASN A 228 -2.36 -23.36 9.63
N HIS A 229 -3.60 -23.74 9.96
CA HIS A 229 -4.81 -22.98 9.58
C HIS A 229 -4.90 -21.61 10.27
N GLN A 230 -4.33 -21.45 11.48
CA GLN A 230 -4.29 -20.14 12.14
C GLN A 230 -3.51 -19.10 11.33
N ASP A 231 -2.41 -19.52 10.70
CA ASP A 231 -1.66 -18.65 9.81
C ASP A 231 -2.52 -18.37 8.56
N PHE A 232 -3.17 -19.38 7.98
CA PHE A 232 -4.07 -19.18 6.84
C PHE A 232 -5.12 -18.08 7.07
N VAL A 233 -5.83 -18.11 8.20
CA VAL A 233 -6.79 -17.07 8.57
C VAL A 233 -6.12 -15.69 8.64
N LYS A 234 -4.95 -15.60 9.28
CA LYS A 234 -4.21 -14.35 9.47
C LYS A 234 -3.67 -13.75 8.18
N TYR A 235 -3.21 -14.57 7.25
CA TYR A 235 -2.57 -14.11 6.01
C TYR A 235 -3.55 -13.88 4.86
N ILE A 236 -4.71 -14.55 4.86
CA ILE A 236 -5.64 -14.59 3.72
C ILE A 236 -7.04 -14.10 4.10
N GLU A 237 -7.72 -14.83 5.01
CA GLU A 237 -9.13 -14.56 5.33
C GLU A 237 -9.31 -13.16 5.94
N HIS A 238 -8.34 -12.73 6.74
CA HIS A 238 -8.34 -11.43 7.40
C HIS A 238 -8.46 -10.25 6.41
N TYR A 239 -7.89 -10.36 5.21
CA TYR A 239 -7.96 -9.31 4.17
C TYR A 239 -9.00 -9.61 3.08
N GLY A 240 -9.87 -10.61 3.29
CA GLY A 240 -10.89 -10.99 2.32
C GLY A 240 -10.33 -11.56 1.01
N ILE A 241 -9.09 -12.06 1.01
CA ILE A 241 -8.47 -12.68 -0.16
C ILE A 241 -9.09 -14.07 -0.34
N GLN A 242 -9.68 -14.32 -1.51
CA GLN A 242 -10.11 -15.67 -1.89
C GLN A 242 -9.00 -16.36 -2.66
N ILE A 243 -8.60 -17.54 -2.19
CA ILE A 243 -7.71 -18.47 -2.90
C ILE A 243 -8.52 -19.73 -3.18
N ASP A 244 -8.47 -20.22 -4.41
CA ASP A 244 -9.18 -21.43 -4.81
C ASP A 244 -8.84 -22.60 -3.85
N GLU A 245 -9.89 -23.30 -3.41
CA GLU A 245 -9.88 -24.23 -2.26
C GLU A 245 -9.41 -25.65 -2.61
N GLU A 246 -8.73 -25.85 -3.74
CA GLU A 246 -8.50 -27.21 -4.26
C GLU A 246 -7.60 -28.08 -3.37
N ASP A 247 -6.75 -27.50 -2.51
CA ASP A 247 -5.95 -28.23 -1.51
C ASP A 247 -6.14 -27.69 -0.08
N GLN A 248 -6.82 -28.48 0.76
CA GLN A 248 -7.07 -28.18 2.18
C GLN A 248 -5.98 -28.75 3.14
N SER A 249 -4.90 -29.34 2.62
CA SER A 249 -3.84 -29.95 3.44
C SER A 249 -2.64 -29.02 3.65
N PHE A 250 -2.12 -28.95 4.88
CA PHE A 250 -0.87 -28.26 5.21
C PHE A 250 0.35 -29.19 5.05
N PRO A 251 1.53 -28.68 4.66
CA PRO A 251 1.87 -27.27 4.45
C PRO A 251 1.35 -26.71 3.11
N ARG A 252 0.93 -25.43 3.12
CA ARG A 252 0.42 -24.71 1.95
C ARG A 252 1.38 -23.58 1.57
N PHE A 253 1.68 -23.42 0.29
CA PHE A 253 2.47 -22.30 -0.22
C PHE A 253 1.56 -21.19 -0.71
N LEU A 254 1.86 -19.94 -0.33
CA LEU A 254 1.13 -18.79 -0.80
C LEU A 254 1.71 -18.29 -2.13
N PRO A 255 0.85 -17.91 -3.08
CA PRO A 255 1.27 -17.40 -4.40
C PRO A 255 1.81 -15.96 -4.35
N TYR A 256 2.05 -15.42 -3.16
CA TYR A 256 2.59 -14.08 -2.91
C TYR A 256 3.57 -14.10 -1.73
N SER A 257 4.41 -13.07 -1.65
CA SER A 257 5.45 -12.94 -0.63
C SER A 257 5.01 -12.15 0.59
N MET A 258 5.87 -12.09 1.62
CA MET A 258 5.60 -11.37 2.87
C MET A 258 5.25 -9.89 2.67
N MET A 259 5.72 -9.29 1.59
CA MET A 259 5.36 -7.96 1.12
C MET A 259 3.85 -7.67 1.19
N VAL A 260 3.00 -8.57 0.66
CA VAL A 260 1.55 -8.34 0.58
C VAL A 260 0.94 -8.18 1.96
N LYS A 261 1.30 -9.08 2.88
CA LYS A 261 0.79 -9.07 4.25
C LYS A 261 1.29 -7.84 5.01
N SER A 262 2.57 -7.52 4.91
CA SER A 262 3.15 -6.34 5.58
C SER A 262 2.55 -5.02 5.07
N ILE A 263 2.31 -4.90 3.76
CA ILE A 263 1.66 -3.72 3.18
C ILE A 263 0.19 -3.65 3.62
N ASN A 264 -0.53 -4.76 3.61
CA ASN A 264 -1.92 -4.80 4.06
C ASN A 264 -2.07 -4.45 5.55
N ASP A 265 -1.15 -4.90 6.42
CA ASP A 265 -1.08 -4.51 7.84
C ASP A 265 -0.94 -2.99 7.98
N ILE A 266 -0.02 -2.37 7.23
CA ILE A 266 0.19 -0.92 7.26
C ILE A 266 -1.03 -0.15 6.75
N ILE A 267 -1.65 -0.62 5.65
CA ILE A 267 -2.85 0.01 5.10
C ILE A 267 -3.99 -0.08 6.12
N GLN A 268 -4.16 -1.23 6.78
CA GLN A 268 -5.19 -1.40 7.80
C GLN A 268 -4.99 -0.44 8.98
N ASP A 269 -3.77 -0.31 9.50
CA ASP A 269 -3.43 0.63 10.56
C ASP A 269 -3.75 2.08 10.13
N ALA A 270 -3.36 2.46 8.91
CA ALA A 270 -3.64 3.79 8.37
C ALA A 270 -5.15 4.03 8.18
N ILE A 271 -5.92 3.04 7.72
CA ILE A 271 -7.38 3.14 7.59
C ILE A 271 -8.01 3.37 8.96
N GLN A 272 -7.57 2.65 10.01
CA GLN A 272 -8.09 2.87 11.37
C GLN A 272 -7.87 4.30 11.84
N GLU A 273 -6.73 4.90 11.49
CA GLU A 273 -6.47 6.31 11.80
C GLU A 273 -7.38 7.24 11.02
N ILE A 274 -7.57 7.01 9.72
CA ILE A 274 -8.46 7.81 8.87
C ILE A 274 -9.91 7.76 9.37
N ILE A 275 -10.37 6.62 9.89
CA ILE A 275 -11.72 6.47 10.47
C ILE A 275 -11.93 7.44 11.64
N ILE A 276 -10.95 7.56 12.55
CA ILE A 276 -11.06 8.40 13.75
C ILE A 276 -11.31 9.88 13.40
N TYR A 277 -10.79 10.35 12.26
CA TYR A 277 -10.90 11.76 11.84
C TYR A 277 -12.07 12.06 10.90
N ASN A 278 -12.69 11.05 10.29
CA ASN A 278 -13.72 11.22 9.27
C ASN A 278 -15.06 10.56 9.65
N GLU A 279 -15.36 10.40 10.95
CA GLU A 279 -16.57 9.69 11.45
C GLU A 279 -17.89 10.23 10.86
N ASP A 280 -17.93 11.49 10.40
CA ASP A 280 -19.14 12.17 9.91
C ASP A 280 -19.20 12.37 8.37
N ASP A 281 -18.11 12.15 7.62
CA ASP A 281 -18.06 12.36 6.16
C ASP A 281 -17.52 11.14 5.40
N ASN A 282 -18.45 10.34 4.87
CA ASN A 282 -18.14 9.15 4.12
C ASN A 282 -17.41 9.44 2.80
N VAL A 283 -17.72 10.57 2.13
CA VAL A 283 -17.12 10.89 0.83
C VAL A 283 -15.65 11.24 1.03
N LEU A 284 -15.38 12.07 2.05
CA LEU A 284 -14.01 12.42 2.43
C LEU A 284 -13.22 11.20 2.88
N PHE A 285 -13.82 10.29 3.63
CA PHE A 285 -13.21 9.01 4.02
C PHE A 285 -12.72 8.19 2.81
N TYR A 286 -13.60 7.93 1.83
CA TYR A 286 -13.24 7.14 0.65
C TYR A 286 -12.23 7.84 -0.25
N LEU A 287 -12.31 9.17 -0.38
CA LEU A 287 -11.31 9.98 -1.09
C LEU A 287 -9.91 9.87 -0.44
N ASN A 288 -9.85 9.90 0.89
CA ASN A 288 -8.59 9.81 1.62
C ASN A 288 -7.95 8.43 1.50
N ILE A 289 -8.76 7.36 1.53
CA ILE A 289 -8.27 6.00 1.26
C ILE A 289 -7.76 5.90 -0.18
N ASP A 290 -8.52 6.39 -1.17
CA ASP A 290 -8.09 6.34 -2.57
C ASP A 290 -6.77 7.11 -2.77
N LYS A 291 -6.64 8.30 -2.16
CA LYS A 291 -5.40 9.09 -2.16
C LYS A 291 -4.23 8.31 -1.54
N LEU A 292 -4.44 7.70 -0.37
CA LEU A 292 -3.42 6.87 0.28
C LEU A 292 -2.99 5.71 -0.61
N LEU A 293 -3.94 4.97 -1.17
CA LEU A 293 -3.66 3.84 -2.06
C LEU A 293 -2.91 4.31 -3.32
N CYS A 294 -3.26 5.46 -3.90
CA CYS A 294 -2.57 6.03 -5.05
C CYS A 294 -1.11 6.38 -4.73
N SER A 295 -0.84 6.96 -3.55
CA SER A 295 0.52 7.23 -3.08
C SER A 295 1.32 5.95 -2.91
N ILE A 296 0.73 4.92 -2.29
CA ILE A 296 1.35 3.60 -2.12
C ILE A 296 1.75 2.99 -3.46
N ILE A 297 0.84 2.97 -4.44
CA ILE A 297 1.13 2.41 -5.78
C ILE A 297 2.25 3.20 -6.47
N SER A 298 2.25 4.52 -6.31
CA SER A 298 3.28 5.38 -6.89
C SER A 298 4.65 5.07 -6.29
N THR A 299 4.74 4.93 -4.97
CA THR A 299 5.98 4.53 -4.28
C THR A 299 6.46 3.14 -4.70
N LEU A 300 5.55 2.15 -4.77
CA LEU A 300 5.88 0.80 -5.25
C LEU A 300 6.41 0.81 -6.68
N LYS A 301 5.79 1.59 -7.55
CA LYS A 301 6.20 1.76 -8.93
C LYS A 301 7.57 2.43 -9.04
N ASP A 302 7.81 3.47 -8.27
CA ASP A 302 9.10 4.18 -8.27
C ASP A 302 10.22 3.25 -7.83
N HIS A 303 10.01 2.46 -6.77
CA HIS A 303 10.96 1.44 -6.32
C HIS A 303 11.22 0.38 -7.40
N PHE A 304 10.18 -0.10 -8.08
CA PHE A 304 10.32 -1.07 -9.17
C PHE A 304 11.07 -0.53 -10.40
N CYS A 305 10.94 0.78 -10.66
CA CYS A 305 11.64 1.47 -11.75
C CYS A 305 13.12 1.71 -11.42
N THR A 306 13.46 1.97 -10.15
CA THR A 306 14.85 2.23 -9.72
C THR A 306 15.66 0.93 -9.55
N GLU A 307 15.04 -0.17 -9.12
CA GLU A 307 15.69 -1.47 -9.06
C GLU A 307 15.89 -2.09 -10.46
N SER A 308 17.12 -1.96 -10.93
CA SER A 308 17.50 -2.33 -12.31
C SER A 308 17.78 -3.82 -12.53
N GLN A 309 17.82 -4.65 -11.48
CA GLN A 309 18.26 -6.06 -11.59
C GLN A 309 17.36 -7.04 -10.82
N MET A 310 16.06 -7.07 -11.13
CA MET A 310 15.20 -8.18 -10.69
C MET A 310 15.27 -9.34 -11.70
N GLY A 311 15.42 -10.56 -11.19
CA GLY A 311 15.32 -11.79 -11.99
C GLY A 311 13.88 -12.14 -12.38
N ILE A 312 13.71 -13.04 -13.36
CA ILE A 312 12.39 -13.51 -13.83
C ILE A 312 11.49 -13.99 -12.68
N PRO A 313 11.95 -14.83 -11.72
CA PRO A 313 11.09 -15.30 -10.62
C PRO A 313 10.64 -14.17 -9.68
N GLN A 314 11.50 -13.18 -9.45
CA GLN A 314 11.20 -12.03 -8.58
C GLN A 314 10.15 -11.11 -9.24
N ILE A 315 10.31 -10.82 -10.53
CA ILE A 315 9.33 -10.00 -11.27
C ILE A 315 7.97 -10.71 -11.30
N ALA A 316 7.95 -12.03 -11.48
CA ALA A 316 6.71 -12.79 -11.47
C ALA A 316 6.02 -12.80 -10.10
N THR A 317 6.80 -13.00 -9.03
CA THR A 317 6.29 -12.89 -7.65
C THR A 317 5.73 -11.50 -7.38
N LEU A 318 6.41 -10.45 -7.84
CA LEU A 318 5.90 -9.08 -7.74
C LEU A 318 4.59 -8.88 -8.52
N CYS A 319 4.46 -9.40 -9.74
CA CYS A 319 3.20 -9.35 -10.49
C CYS A 319 2.05 -9.96 -9.69
N ASN A 320 2.30 -11.05 -8.99
CA ASN A 320 1.29 -11.69 -8.12
C ASN A 320 1.04 -10.88 -6.86
N ASN A 321 2.07 -10.36 -6.20
CA ASN A 321 1.93 -9.48 -5.05
C ASN A 321 0.98 -8.31 -5.39
N ILE A 322 1.16 -7.67 -6.55
CA ILE A 322 0.30 -6.58 -7.04
C ILE A 322 -1.14 -7.07 -7.26
N GLU A 323 -1.35 -8.25 -7.82
CA GLU A 323 -2.68 -8.83 -8.01
C GLU A 323 -3.38 -9.12 -6.67
N TYR A 324 -2.65 -9.62 -5.67
CA TYR A 324 -3.20 -9.91 -4.33
C TYR A 324 -3.45 -8.65 -3.50
N LEU A 325 -2.61 -7.62 -3.64
CA LEU A 325 -2.89 -6.29 -3.10
C LEU A 325 -4.18 -5.72 -3.71
N LYS A 326 -4.35 -5.86 -5.04
CA LYS A 326 -5.58 -5.45 -5.74
C LYS A 326 -6.81 -6.20 -5.22
N LYS A 327 -6.70 -7.51 -4.98
CA LYS A 327 -7.77 -8.34 -4.40
C LYS A 327 -8.15 -7.92 -2.97
N SER A 328 -7.28 -7.21 -2.26
CA SER A 328 -7.53 -6.71 -0.90
C SER A 328 -8.31 -5.38 -0.87
N ILE A 329 -8.48 -4.71 -2.03
CA ILE A 329 -9.18 -3.42 -2.12
C ILE A 329 -10.65 -3.47 -1.67
N PRO A 330 -11.46 -4.48 -2.07
CA PRO A 330 -12.84 -4.61 -1.60
C PRO A 330 -12.94 -4.73 -0.07
N PHE A 331 -11.95 -5.34 0.57
CA PHE A 331 -11.88 -5.40 2.03
C PHE A 331 -11.71 -4.00 2.63
N TYR A 332 -10.83 -3.16 2.10
CA TYR A 332 -10.67 -1.77 2.54
C TYR A 332 -11.95 -0.93 2.37
N GLN A 333 -12.69 -1.16 1.28
CA GLN A 333 -14.00 -0.55 1.07
C GLN A 333 -15.00 -1.00 2.16
N SER A 334 -15.00 -2.29 2.50
CA SER A 334 -15.88 -2.86 3.53
C SER A 334 -15.57 -2.35 4.94
N CYS A 335 -14.31 -2.01 5.25
CA CYS A 335 -13.90 -1.43 6.52
C CYS A 335 -14.58 -0.06 6.75
N GLY A 336 -14.67 0.77 5.72
CA GLY A 336 -15.43 2.02 5.76
C GLY A 336 -16.91 1.80 6.03
N TYR A 337 -17.51 0.85 5.31
CA TYR A 337 -18.93 0.52 5.44
C TYR A 337 -19.34 0.12 6.87
N LYS A 338 -18.58 -0.80 7.50
CA LYS A 338 -18.86 -1.28 8.87
C LYS A 338 -18.77 -0.16 9.92
N CYS A 339 -17.89 0.82 9.71
CA CYS A 339 -17.67 1.90 10.65
C CYS A 339 -18.68 3.04 10.50
N LEU A 340 -19.11 3.32 9.26
CA LEU A 340 -19.93 4.49 8.92
C LEU A 340 -21.43 4.18 8.76
N LYS A 341 -21.84 2.91 8.93
CA LYS A 341 -23.25 2.44 9.00
C LYS A 341 -24.15 2.96 7.87
N ASN A 342 -23.68 2.91 6.62
CA ASN A 342 -24.44 3.44 5.47
C ASN A 342 -24.41 2.51 4.25
N ASP A 343 -25.59 2.03 3.84
CA ASP A 343 -25.81 1.05 2.75
C ASP A 343 -25.64 1.60 1.33
N SER A 344 -25.45 2.91 1.16
CA SER A 344 -25.60 3.59 -0.13
C SER A 344 -24.31 3.83 -0.93
N ILE A 345 -23.13 3.44 -0.43
CA ILE A 345 -21.82 3.92 -0.97
C ILE A 345 -21.01 2.80 -1.65
N PHE A 346 -21.63 1.65 -1.93
CA PHE A 346 -20.98 0.52 -2.66
C PHE A 346 -20.52 0.86 -4.10
N SER A 347 -20.74 2.09 -4.58
CA SER A 347 -20.41 2.53 -5.94
C SER A 347 -19.18 3.43 -6.04
N TYR A 348 -18.40 3.64 -4.97
CA TYR A 348 -17.20 4.47 -5.06
C TYR A 348 -16.07 3.71 -5.79
N ASN A 349 -15.80 4.11 -7.03
CA ASN A 349 -14.73 3.53 -7.84
C ASN A 349 -13.39 4.18 -7.49
N PHE A 350 -12.50 3.43 -6.84
CA PHE A 350 -11.16 3.91 -6.52
C PHE A 350 -10.32 4.10 -7.79
N SER A 351 -9.73 5.28 -7.93
CA SER A 351 -8.74 5.61 -8.95
C SER A 351 -7.51 4.71 -8.82
N ALA A 352 -7.19 4.29 -7.59
CA ALA A 352 -6.14 3.34 -7.28
C ALA A 352 -6.25 2.02 -8.07
N LEU A 353 -7.47 1.53 -8.37
CA LEU A 353 -7.65 0.30 -9.17
C LEU A 353 -7.07 0.44 -10.58
N ALA A 354 -7.25 1.59 -11.22
CA ALA A 354 -6.69 1.87 -12.54
C ALA A 354 -5.16 1.92 -12.49
N LEU A 355 -4.60 2.54 -11.45
CA LEU A 355 -3.15 2.60 -11.23
C LEU A 355 -2.55 1.21 -10.95
N PHE A 356 -3.22 0.37 -10.16
CA PHE A 356 -2.82 -1.03 -9.94
C PHE A 356 -2.79 -1.82 -11.25
N ASN A 357 -3.81 -1.69 -12.09
CA ASN A 357 -3.83 -2.36 -13.39
C ASN A 357 -2.70 -1.86 -14.31
N GLN A 358 -2.47 -0.55 -14.36
CA GLN A 358 -1.37 0.02 -15.13
C GLN A 358 -0.01 -0.47 -14.65
N PHE A 359 0.20 -0.50 -13.33
CA PHE A 359 1.45 -0.97 -12.74
C PHE A 359 1.66 -2.47 -13.00
N LYS A 360 0.62 -3.29 -12.85
CA LYS A 360 0.65 -4.71 -13.21
C LYS A 360 1.07 -4.92 -14.67
N SER A 361 0.45 -4.22 -15.62
CA SER A 361 0.83 -4.32 -17.04
C SER A 361 2.28 -3.91 -17.29
N GLN A 362 2.81 -2.94 -16.54
CA GLN A 362 4.24 -2.57 -16.63
C GLN A 362 5.16 -3.66 -16.08
N CYS A 363 4.78 -4.32 -14.99
CA CYS A 363 5.53 -5.46 -14.45
C CYS A 363 5.52 -6.65 -15.41
N GLU A 364 4.37 -6.97 -16.00
CA GLU A 364 4.24 -8.00 -17.03
C GLU A 364 5.08 -7.68 -18.28
N GLU A 365 5.06 -6.43 -18.77
CA GLU A 365 5.90 -6.01 -19.89
C GLU A 365 7.40 -6.13 -19.56
N LYS A 366 7.83 -5.78 -18.33
CA LYS A 366 9.22 -5.97 -17.87
C LYS A 366 9.58 -7.47 -17.85
N LEU A 367 8.67 -8.33 -17.39
CA LEU A 367 8.82 -9.79 -17.42
C LEU A 367 9.02 -10.28 -18.86
N TYR A 368 8.11 -9.93 -19.77
CA TYR A 368 8.20 -10.34 -21.18
C TYR A 368 9.48 -9.81 -21.85
N ASN A 369 9.94 -8.62 -21.48
CA ASN A 369 11.20 -8.08 -21.97
C ASN A 369 12.43 -8.89 -21.47
N GLN A 370 12.40 -9.42 -20.24
CA GLN A 370 13.45 -10.34 -19.78
C GLN A 370 13.51 -11.63 -20.61
N PHE A 371 12.34 -12.20 -20.94
CA PHE A 371 12.26 -13.34 -21.87
C PHE A 371 12.85 -12.98 -23.23
N ARG A 372 12.50 -11.82 -23.80
CA ARG A 372 13.04 -11.35 -25.08
C ARG A 372 14.55 -11.15 -25.04
N ILE A 373 15.10 -10.58 -23.97
CA ILE A 373 16.55 -10.41 -23.78
C ILE A 373 17.23 -11.78 -23.80
N LYS A 374 16.73 -12.74 -23.02
CA LYS A 374 17.31 -14.09 -22.98
C LYS A 374 17.19 -14.84 -24.30
N ILE A 375 16.07 -14.71 -25.00
CA ILE A 375 15.91 -15.25 -26.34
C ILE A 375 16.95 -14.64 -27.29
N ASN A 376 17.19 -13.33 -27.23
CA ASN A 376 18.23 -12.71 -28.06
C ASN A 376 19.63 -13.23 -27.73
N ASP A 377 19.93 -13.51 -26.46
CA ASP A 377 21.19 -14.12 -26.04
C ASP A 377 21.36 -15.48 -26.72
N PHE A 378 20.34 -16.35 -26.71
CA PHE A 378 20.39 -17.63 -27.43
C PHE A 378 20.45 -17.49 -28.95
N LEU A 379 19.77 -16.48 -29.52
CA LEU A 379 19.81 -16.23 -30.96
C LEU A 379 21.15 -15.67 -31.44
N THR A 380 22.13 -15.42 -30.57
CA THR A 380 23.51 -15.16 -30.99
C THR A 380 24.11 -16.38 -31.68
N PHE A 381 23.81 -17.60 -31.22
CA PHE A 381 24.29 -18.85 -31.83
C PHE A 381 23.82 -19.03 -33.29
N VAL A 382 22.61 -18.56 -33.62
CA VAL A 382 22.08 -18.58 -35.01
C VAL A 382 22.93 -17.72 -35.95
N LYS A 383 23.49 -16.62 -35.44
CA LYS A 383 24.36 -15.73 -36.24
C LYS A 383 25.74 -16.36 -36.49
N GLU A 384 26.16 -17.26 -35.61
CA GLU A 384 27.47 -17.92 -35.66
C GLU A 384 27.42 -19.28 -36.37
N GLN A 385 26.21 -19.79 -36.63
CA GLN A 385 25.99 -21.04 -37.34
C GLN A 385 26.58 -21.04 -38.76
N GLU A 386 27.11 -22.18 -39.19
CA GLU A 386 27.55 -22.38 -40.56
C GLU A 386 26.34 -22.52 -41.50
N TRP A 387 26.13 -21.54 -42.37
CA TRP A 387 25.10 -21.56 -43.40
C TRP A 387 25.64 -22.15 -44.72
N SER A 388 24.76 -22.71 -45.54
CA SER A 388 25.04 -23.48 -46.76
C SER A 388 25.57 -24.90 -46.51
N VAL A 389 24.92 -25.63 -45.60
CA VAL A 389 25.31 -26.99 -45.20
C VAL A 389 25.08 -28.00 -46.33
N LYS A 390 25.97 -28.99 -46.47
CA LYS A 390 25.92 -29.98 -47.56
C LYS A 390 24.83 -31.03 -47.38
N ALA A 391 24.41 -31.31 -46.15
CA ALA A 391 23.41 -32.28 -45.78
C ALA A 391 22.42 -31.68 -44.78
N VAL A 392 21.23 -32.29 -44.71
CA VAL A 392 20.22 -32.00 -43.69
C VAL A 392 20.64 -32.73 -42.40
N ASN A 393 20.47 -32.09 -41.26
CA ASN A 393 20.74 -32.68 -39.95
C ASN A 393 19.66 -33.71 -39.60
N GLU A 394 19.99 -34.67 -38.76
CA GLU A 394 19.02 -35.66 -38.25
C GLU A 394 18.26 -35.16 -37.02
N GLU A 395 18.86 -34.22 -36.28
CA GLU A 395 18.35 -33.67 -35.03
C GLU A 395 18.19 -32.15 -35.11
N PRO A 396 17.28 -31.56 -34.31
CA PRO A 396 17.16 -30.11 -34.19
C PRO A 396 18.45 -29.50 -33.65
N SER A 397 18.69 -28.24 -34.01
CA SER A 397 19.87 -27.50 -33.60
C SER A 397 19.93 -27.32 -32.08
N GLU A 398 21.11 -27.43 -31.49
CA GLU A 398 21.32 -27.34 -30.04
C GLU A 398 20.73 -26.05 -29.43
N TYR A 399 20.84 -24.91 -30.12
CA TYR A 399 20.30 -23.64 -29.61
C TYR A 399 18.78 -23.68 -29.40
N ILE A 400 18.04 -24.37 -30.26
CA ILE A 400 16.59 -24.54 -30.10
C ILE A 400 16.28 -25.43 -28.90
N THR A 401 17.03 -26.53 -28.74
CA THR A 401 16.85 -27.41 -27.58
C THR A 401 17.11 -26.68 -26.27
N PHE A 402 18.14 -25.81 -26.22
CA PHE A 402 18.42 -24.96 -25.05
C PHE A 402 17.34 -23.91 -24.81
N ILE A 403 16.81 -23.27 -25.85
CA ILE A 403 15.70 -22.31 -25.71
C ILE A 403 14.46 -23.01 -25.13
N VAL A 404 14.11 -24.19 -25.67
CA VAL A 404 12.94 -24.95 -25.21
C VAL A 404 13.11 -25.39 -23.77
N GLU A 405 14.27 -25.94 -23.39
CA GLU A 405 14.50 -26.39 -22.02
C GLU A 405 14.53 -25.21 -21.04
N TRP A 406 15.13 -24.09 -21.43
CA TRP A 406 15.10 -22.88 -20.62
C TRP A 406 13.68 -22.31 -20.46
N LEU A 407 12.89 -22.29 -21.54
CA LEU A 407 11.49 -21.87 -21.49
C LEU A 407 10.68 -22.82 -20.59
N ARG A 408 10.90 -24.13 -20.69
CA ARG A 408 10.23 -25.13 -19.85
C ARG A 408 10.48 -24.86 -18.37
N VAL A 409 11.75 -24.78 -17.96
CA VAL A 409 12.12 -24.52 -16.55
C VAL A 409 11.48 -23.23 -16.03
N ASN A 410 11.55 -22.14 -16.79
CA ASN A 410 11.00 -20.85 -16.34
C ASN A 410 9.47 -20.84 -16.36
N LEU A 411 8.81 -21.35 -17.40
CA LEU A 411 7.36 -21.38 -17.50
C LEU A 411 6.74 -22.31 -16.45
N THR A 412 7.34 -23.47 -16.17
CA THR A 412 6.90 -24.35 -15.08
C THR A 412 7.03 -23.65 -13.72
N THR A 413 8.12 -22.91 -13.50
CA THR A 413 8.29 -22.11 -12.28
C THR A 413 7.20 -21.03 -12.17
N LEU A 414 6.89 -20.35 -13.28
CA LEU A 414 5.83 -19.33 -13.31
C LEU A 414 4.42 -19.92 -13.13
N ALA A 415 4.20 -21.15 -13.59
CA ALA A 415 2.90 -21.83 -13.57
C ALA A 415 2.42 -22.11 -12.15
N VAL A 416 3.35 -22.31 -11.22
CA VAL A 416 3.06 -22.45 -9.78
C VAL A 416 2.32 -21.21 -9.26
N HIS A 417 2.61 -20.04 -9.79
CA HIS A 417 2.08 -18.79 -9.23
C HIS A 417 0.95 -18.17 -10.05
N ASN A 418 0.96 -18.27 -11.39
CA ASN A 418 -0.05 -17.64 -12.24
C ASN A 418 -0.14 -18.23 -13.66
N SER A 419 -1.13 -19.10 -13.89
CA SER A 419 -1.37 -19.74 -15.19
C SER A 419 -1.66 -18.74 -16.33
N SER A 420 -2.27 -17.60 -16.03
CA SER A 420 -2.56 -16.56 -17.05
C SER A 420 -1.27 -15.88 -17.52
N ILE A 421 -0.36 -15.55 -16.62
CA ILE A 421 0.94 -14.95 -16.97
C ILE A 421 1.78 -15.94 -17.79
N VAL A 422 1.77 -17.23 -17.44
CA VAL A 422 2.50 -18.28 -18.18
C VAL A 422 2.05 -18.34 -19.62
N TYR A 423 0.74 -18.34 -19.85
CA TYR A 423 0.20 -18.38 -21.20
C TYR A 423 0.66 -17.17 -22.03
N HIS A 424 0.54 -15.95 -21.48
CA HIS A 424 0.95 -14.74 -22.19
C HIS A 424 2.47 -14.68 -22.41
N ALA A 425 3.28 -15.07 -21.42
CA ALA A 425 4.73 -15.17 -21.54
C ALA A 425 5.13 -16.16 -22.64
N CYS A 426 4.46 -17.32 -22.70
CA CYS A 426 4.70 -18.35 -23.70
C CYS A 426 4.38 -17.84 -25.11
N VAL A 427 3.16 -17.34 -25.34
CA VAL A 427 2.72 -16.83 -26.66
C VAL A 427 3.62 -15.68 -27.14
N THR A 428 3.89 -14.69 -26.29
CA THR A 428 4.72 -13.54 -26.66
C THR A 428 6.19 -13.92 -26.90
N SER A 429 6.71 -14.92 -26.18
CA SER A 429 8.06 -15.44 -26.39
C SER A 429 8.18 -16.15 -27.73
N PHE A 430 7.23 -17.01 -28.10
CA PHE A 430 7.22 -17.72 -29.37
C PHE A 430 7.02 -16.79 -30.57
N GLU A 431 6.11 -15.82 -30.46
CA GLU A 431 5.92 -14.79 -31.48
C GLU A 431 7.20 -13.99 -31.71
N TYR A 432 7.86 -13.58 -30.62
CA TYR A 432 9.13 -12.88 -30.69
C TYR A 432 10.22 -13.75 -31.32
N LEU A 433 10.39 -15.00 -30.86
CA LEU A 433 11.36 -15.95 -31.37
C LEU A 433 11.19 -16.15 -32.88
N ALA A 434 9.99 -16.48 -33.34
CA ALA A 434 9.68 -16.72 -34.74
C ALA A 434 9.98 -15.50 -35.62
N SER A 435 9.55 -14.30 -35.20
CA SER A 435 9.84 -13.06 -35.94
C SER A 435 11.34 -12.76 -35.99
N ARG A 436 12.07 -12.99 -34.88
CA ARG A 436 13.51 -12.69 -34.79
C ARG A 436 14.38 -13.66 -35.57
N ILE A 437 14.04 -14.94 -35.61
CA ILE A 437 14.71 -15.93 -36.47
C ILE A 437 14.61 -15.46 -37.93
N LEU A 438 13.41 -15.12 -38.41
CA LEU A 438 13.21 -14.59 -39.76
C LEU A 438 13.98 -13.29 -40.01
N ASP A 439 14.04 -12.38 -39.03
CA ASP A 439 14.81 -11.14 -39.15
C ASP A 439 16.32 -11.41 -39.29
N ILE A 440 16.87 -12.36 -38.54
CA ILE A 440 18.28 -12.76 -38.62
C ILE A 440 18.57 -13.35 -40.00
N ILE A 441 17.74 -14.29 -40.47
CA ILE A 441 17.84 -14.91 -41.81
C ILE A 441 17.75 -13.87 -42.92
N ALA A 442 16.84 -12.90 -42.80
CA ALA A 442 16.69 -11.82 -43.77
C ALA A 442 17.83 -10.78 -43.72
N ASN A 443 18.61 -10.71 -42.63
CA ASN A 443 19.66 -9.70 -42.46
C ASN A 443 20.97 -10.09 -43.15
N GLU A 444 21.39 -9.27 -44.13
CA GLU A 444 22.60 -9.50 -44.94
C GLU A 444 23.91 -9.40 -44.14
N LYS A 445 23.91 -8.71 -42.99
CA LYS A 445 25.09 -8.62 -42.13
C LYS A 445 25.42 -9.93 -41.42
N TYR A 446 24.40 -10.75 -41.13
CA TYR A 446 24.58 -12.01 -40.41
C TYR A 446 24.68 -13.18 -41.40
N ILE A 447 23.79 -13.22 -42.38
CA ILE A 447 23.69 -14.38 -43.28
C ILE A 447 23.73 -13.90 -44.73
N THR A 448 24.75 -14.33 -45.46
CA THR A 448 25.02 -13.89 -46.84
C THR A 448 24.59 -14.90 -47.91
N LYS A 449 24.52 -16.19 -47.55
CA LYS A 449 24.15 -17.30 -48.45
C LYS A 449 23.40 -18.37 -47.67
N ILE A 450 22.37 -18.93 -48.32
CA ILE A 450 21.51 -19.99 -47.78
C ILE A 450 21.25 -21.00 -48.91
N ASN A 451 21.12 -22.28 -48.59
CA ASN A 451 20.68 -23.33 -49.51
C ASN A 451 19.40 -24.03 -49.02
N MET A 452 18.87 -24.97 -49.80
CA MET A 452 17.64 -25.67 -49.39
C MET A 452 17.82 -26.57 -48.16
N ASN A 453 19.01 -27.13 -47.94
CA ASN A 453 19.29 -27.93 -46.75
C ASN A 453 19.18 -27.10 -45.47
N ASP A 454 19.65 -25.85 -45.49
CA ASP A 454 19.50 -24.92 -44.36
C ASP A 454 18.03 -24.64 -44.06
N ILE A 455 17.18 -24.54 -45.10
CA ILE A 455 15.73 -24.36 -44.94
C ILE A 455 15.08 -25.63 -44.37
N TYR A 456 15.54 -26.82 -44.75
CA TYR A 456 15.08 -28.07 -44.14
C TYR A 456 15.50 -28.16 -42.66
N ASN A 457 16.74 -27.79 -42.33
CA ASN A 457 17.21 -27.73 -40.94
C ASN A 457 16.40 -26.71 -40.11
N LEU A 458 16.08 -25.55 -40.67
CA LEU A 458 15.21 -24.57 -40.02
C LEU A 458 13.80 -25.12 -39.78
N LYS A 459 13.29 -25.95 -40.69
CA LYS A 459 12.00 -26.62 -40.49
C LYS A 459 12.06 -27.68 -39.40
N LEU A 460 13.14 -28.45 -39.30
CA LEU A 460 13.33 -29.38 -38.18
C LEU A 460 13.34 -28.65 -36.83
N ASP A 461 14.10 -27.55 -36.74
CA ASP A 461 14.12 -26.65 -35.59
C ASP A 461 12.72 -26.14 -35.24
N PHE A 462 11.95 -25.75 -36.25
CA PHE A 462 10.61 -25.21 -36.10
C PHE A 462 9.57 -26.27 -35.70
N ASP A 463 9.59 -27.45 -36.31
CA ASP A 463 8.68 -28.55 -35.98
C ASP A 463 8.90 -29.00 -34.52
N TYR A 464 10.16 -28.95 -34.01
CA TYR A 464 10.46 -29.19 -32.60
C TYR A 464 9.85 -28.13 -31.67
N LEU A 465 9.90 -26.84 -32.05
CA LEU A 465 9.24 -25.76 -31.29
C LEU A 465 7.71 -25.93 -31.29
N GLU A 466 7.11 -26.29 -32.43
CA GLU A 466 5.66 -26.54 -32.52
C GLU A 466 5.23 -27.71 -31.63
N HIS A 467 6.02 -28.79 -31.60
CA HIS A 467 5.75 -29.93 -30.75
C HIS A 467 5.72 -29.53 -29.27
N TYR A 468 6.70 -28.74 -28.81
CA TYR A 468 6.72 -28.23 -27.45
C TYR A 468 5.49 -27.36 -27.12
N VAL A 469 5.08 -26.48 -28.04
CA VAL A 469 3.88 -25.63 -27.84
C VAL A 469 2.62 -26.49 -27.70
N ILE A 470 2.49 -27.56 -28.48
CA ILE A 470 1.38 -28.52 -28.38
C ILE A 470 1.37 -29.20 -27.01
N GLU A 471 2.54 -29.62 -26.53
CA GLU A 471 2.66 -30.32 -25.26
C GLU A 471 2.32 -29.45 -24.04
N GLU A 472 2.80 -28.21 -24.01
CA GLU A 472 2.66 -27.32 -22.84
C GLU A 472 1.33 -26.54 -22.81
N LEU A 473 0.75 -26.21 -23.97
CA LEU A 473 -0.44 -25.35 -24.07
C LEU A 473 -1.71 -26.09 -24.53
N LYS A 474 -1.84 -27.38 -24.19
CA LYS A 474 -2.90 -28.32 -24.64
C LYS A 474 -4.29 -27.69 -24.85
N ASP A 475 -4.78 -26.90 -23.89
CA ASP A 475 -6.14 -26.31 -23.92
C ASP A 475 -6.24 -24.96 -24.65
N GLN A 476 -5.11 -24.30 -24.93
CA GLN A 476 -5.06 -22.96 -25.55
C GLN A 476 -4.29 -22.94 -26.89
N TYR A 477 -4.11 -24.12 -27.48
CA TYR A 477 -3.39 -24.40 -28.72
C TYR A 477 -3.68 -23.46 -29.91
N PRO A 478 -4.93 -23.06 -30.23
CA PRO A 478 -5.22 -22.30 -31.45
C PRO A 478 -4.57 -20.91 -31.51
N ARG A 479 -4.45 -20.23 -30.35
CA ARG A 479 -3.81 -18.92 -30.26
C ARG A 479 -2.29 -19.03 -30.19
N ALA A 480 -1.77 -20.04 -29.50
CA ALA A 480 -0.33 -20.30 -29.46
C ALA A 480 0.24 -20.67 -30.84
N PHE A 481 -0.50 -21.43 -31.65
CA PHE A 481 -0.14 -21.72 -33.03
C PHE A 481 -0.04 -20.45 -33.88
N SER A 482 -0.91 -19.47 -33.66
CA SER A 482 -0.86 -18.20 -34.40
C SER A 482 0.42 -17.40 -34.15
N ALA A 483 1.06 -17.56 -32.98
CA ALA A 483 2.33 -16.91 -32.65
C ALA A 483 3.49 -17.39 -33.55
N LEU A 484 3.44 -18.65 -33.98
CA LEU A 484 4.43 -19.26 -34.87
C LEU A 484 4.04 -19.15 -36.36
N GLY A 485 2.86 -18.60 -36.66
CA GLY A 485 2.26 -18.61 -37.99
C GLY A 485 3.09 -17.92 -39.08
N GLU A 486 3.78 -16.82 -38.78
CA GLU A 486 4.65 -16.13 -39.76
C GLU A 486 5.77 -17.06 -40.25
N LEU A 487 6.43 -17.76 -39.33
CA LEU A 487 7.54 -18.66 -39.64
C LEU A 487 7.05 -19.95 -40.31
N ARG A 488 5.92 -20.53 -39.87
CA ARG A 488 5.31 -21.69 -40.53
C ARG A 488 5.00 -21.40 -42.00
N GLN A 489 4.21 -20.36 -42.24
CA GLN A 489 3.76 -20.00 -43.59
C GLN A 489 4.95 -19.64 -44.49
N PHE A 490 5.98 -19.00 -43.91
CA PHE A 490 7.22 -18.70 -44.62
C PHE A 490 7.95 -19.98 -45.06
N LEU A 491 8.15 -20.93 -44.14
CA LEU A 491 8.83 -22.20 -44.42
C LEU A 491 8.07 -23.04 -45.45
N ASP A 492 6.76 -23.15 -45.30
CA ASP A 492 5.92 -23.93 -46.22
C ASP A 492 5.90 -23.31 -47.62
N LEU A 493 5.94 -21.97 -47.75
CA LEU A 493 6.03 -21.29 -49.04
C LEU A 493 7.39 -21.50 -49.73
N VAL A 494 8.49 -21.42 -48.97
CA VAL A 494 9.84 -21.56 -49.52
C VAL A 494 10.13 -23.00 -49.96
N GLN A 495 9.60 -24.00 -49.24
CA GLN A 495 9.72 -25.40 -49.60
C GLN A 495 8.72 -25.84 -50.67
N GLY A 496 7.55 -25.20 -50.72
CA GLY A 496 6.50 -25.48 -51.70
C GLY A 496 6.68 -24.73 -53.03
N ASP A 497 5.57 -24.50 -53.71
CA ASP A 497 5.57 -23.66 -54.92
C ASP A 497 5.56 -22.19 -54.53
N ILE A 498 6.72 -21.54 -54.58
CA ILE A 498 6.90 -20.11 -54.30
C ILE A 498 5.97 -19.24 -55.17
N MET A 499 5.58 -19.70 -56.37
CA MET A 499 4.67 -18.94 -57.25
C MET A 499 3.23 -18.88 -56.72
N SER A 500 2.84 -19.80 -55.83
CA SER A 500 1.51 -19.82 -55.19
C SER A 500 1.23 -18.57 -54.34
N TYR A 501 2.26 -17.83 -53.93
CA TYR A 501 2.11 -16.52 -53.28
C TYR A 501 1.38 -15.48 -54.13
N PHE A 502 1.40 -15.60 -55.46
CA PHE A 502 0.70 -14.68 -56.36
C PHE A 502 -0.76 -15.09 -56.63
N ASP A 503 -1.16 -16.30 -56.27
CA ASP A 503 -2.56 -16.72 -56.34
C ASP A 503 -3.32 -16.13 -55.16
N GLU A 504 -4.38 -15.34 -55.43
CA GLU A 504 -5.15 -14.67 -54.40
C GLU A 504 -5.80 -15.64 -53.40
N ASN A 505 -6.21 -16.84 -53.84
CA ASN A 505 -6.85 -17.81 -52.96
C ASN A 505 -5.81 -18.44 -52.02
N MET A 506 -4.70 -18.90 -52.58
CA MET A 506 -3.59 -19.47 -51.80
C MET A 506 -2.97 -18.45 -50.84
N TYR A 507 -2.81 -17.20 -51.27
CA TYR A 507 -2.29 -16.13 -50.42
C TYR A 507 -3.20 -15.86 -49.21
N ARG A 508 -4.51 -15.70 -49.43
CA ARG A 508 -5.47 -15.40 -48.34
C ARG A 508 -5.58 -16.54 -47.33
N GLU A 509 -5.54 -17.78 -47.79
CA GLU A 509 -5.74 -18.96 -46.95
C GLU A 509 -4.45 -19.41 -46.24
N HIS A 510 -3.30 -19.39 -46.93
CA HIS A 510 -2.10 -20.08 -46.46
C HIS A 510 -0.87 -19.19 -46.26
N TYR A 511 -0.81 -17.98 -46.85
CA TYR A 511 0.42 -17.16 -46.84
C TYR A 511 0.24 -15.70 -46.41
N ARG A 512 -0.91 -15.38 -45.80
CA ARG A 512 -1.28 -14.01 -45.40
C ARG A 512 -0.29 -13.38 -44.42
N MET A 513 0.36 -14.18 -43.57
CA MET A 513 1.29 -13.69 -42.56
C MET A 513 2.71 -13.47 -43.12
N VAL A 514 3.00 -13.98 -44.33
CA VAL A 514 4.33 -13.86 -44.94
C VAL A 514 4.58 -12.42 -45.40
N LYS A 515 5.60 -11.78 -44.81
CA LYS A 515 6.00 -10.42 -45.18
C LYS A 515 6.85 -10.45 -46.45
N GLU A 516 6.34 -9.84 -47.53
CA GLU A 516 7.00 -9.77 -48.85
C GLU A 516 8.45 -9.27 -48.76
N ALA A 517 8.70 -8.23 -47.96
CA ALA A 517 10.04 -7.65 -47.80
C ALA A 517 11.07 -8.65 -47.23
N LYS A 518 10.66 -9.51 -46.28
CA LYS A 518 11.51 -10.55 -45.71
C LYS A 518 11.71 -11.68 -46.72
N LEU A 519 10.62 -12.13 -47.35
CA LEU A 519 10.65 -13.17 -48.38
C LEU A 519 11.61 -12.83 -49.52
N LYS A 520 11.54 -11.60 -50.05
CA LYS A 520 12.45 -11.11 -51.09
C LYS A 520 13.92 -11.18 -50.67
N LYS A 521 14.25 -10.74 -49.46
CA LYS A 521 15.62 -10.74 -48.93
C LYS A 521 16.17 -12.15 -48.76
N VAL A 522 15.37 -13.07 -48.23
CA VAL A 522 15.81 -14.46 -48.04
C VAL A 522 15.96 -15.17 -49.39
N LEU A 523 15.00 -15.02 -50.31
CA LEU A 523 15.09 -15.59 -51.66
C LEU A 523 16.30 -15.06 -52.43
N SER A 524 16.67 -13.79 -52.29
CA SER A 524 17.88 -13.26 -52.94
C SER A 524 19.20 -13.87 -52.43
N LYS A 525 19.19 -14.51 -51.26
CA LYS A 525 20.34 -15.20 -50.68
C LYS A 525 20.41 -16.68 -51.05
N MET A 526 19.32 -17.25 -51.57
CA MET A 526 19.29 -18.64 -52.01
C MET A 526 20.13 -18.80 -53.27
N LYS A 527 21.25 -19.52 -53.15
CA LYS A 527 22.18 -19.80 -54.28
C LYS A 527 22.16 -21.26 -54.69
N ASP A 528 20.99 -21.87 -54.63
CA ASP A 528 20.78 -23.25 -54.99
C ASP A 528 20.36 -23.36 -56.47
N LYS A 529 21.12 -24.15 -57.25
CA LYS A 529 20.92 -24.30 -58.70
C LYS A 529 19.56 -24.88 -59.05
N SER A 530 18.96 -25.65 -58.14
CA SER A 530 17.66 -26.30 -58.31
C SER A 530 16.50 -25.30 -58.37
N ILE A 531 16.60 -24.18 -57.63
CA ILE A 531 15.51 -23.20 -57.45
C ILE A 531 15.83 -21.81 -58.04
N ASP A 532 17.07 -21.53 -58.44
CA ASP A 532 17.51 -20.22 -58.95
C ASP A 532 16.65 -19.68 -60.11
N LYS A 533 16.19 -20.55 -61.02
CA LYS A 533 15.30 -20.16 -62.13
C LYS A 533 13.91 -19.71 -61.63
N ILE A 534 13.37 -20.38 -60.62
CA ILE A 534 12.06 -20.09 -60.03
C ILE A 534 12.15 -18.81 -59.21
N VAL A 535 13.20 -18.67 -58.38
CA VAL A 535 13.49 -17.47 -57.60
C VAL A 535 13.62 -16.23 -58.49
N LYS A 536 14.36 -16.32 -59.60
CA LYS A 536 14.48 -15.22 -60.58
C LYS A 536 13.14 -14.84 -61.20
N LYS A 537 12.29 -15.83 -61.53
CA LYS A 537 10.94 -15.60 -62.06
C LYS A 537 10.06 -14.91 -61.02
N PHE A 538 10.10 -15.35 -59.77
CA PHE A 538 9.38 -14.77 -58.65
C PHE A 538 9.80 -13.31 -58.39
N LEU A 539 11.10 -13.03 -58.30
CA LEU A 539 11.62 -11.67 -58.09
C LEU A 539 11.26 -10.71 -59.23
N LYS A 540 11.15 -11.22 -60.47
CA LYS A 540 10.68 -10.45 -61.62
C LYS A 540 9.17 -10.17 -61.53
N ALA A 541 8.37 -11.16 -61.15
CA ALA A 541 6.93 -10.99 -60.95
C ALA A 541 6.62 -9.98 -59.83
N LEU A 542 7.38 -9.97 -58.73
CA LEU A 542 7.25 -8.98 -57.66
C LEU A 542 7.50 -7.56 -58.18
N LYS A 543 8.57 -7.35 -58.97
CA LYS A 543 8.87 -6.03 -59.55
C LYS A 543 7.73 -5.49 -60.43
N ASN A 544 7.10 -6.38 -61.20
CA ASN A 544 5.98 -6.03 -62.09
C ASN A 544 4.67 -5.76 -61.34
N LYS A 545 4.52 -6.23 -60.10
CA LYS A 545 3.34 -5.98 -59.26
C LYS A 545 3.45 -4.65 -58.49
N SER A 546 4.68 -4.18 -58.26
CA SER A 546 4.99 -2.91 -57.57
C SER A 546 5.07 -1.68 -58.49
N SER A 547 5.01 -1.90 -59.81
CA SER A 547 4.95 -0.88 -60.87
C SER A 547 3.52 -0.74 -61.38
#